data_AF-A0A7R9UW00-F1
#
_entry.id   AF-A0A7R9UW00-F1
#
_cell.length_a   1.000
_cell.length_b   1.000
_cell.length_c   1.000
_cell.angle_alpha   90.00
_cell.angle_beta   90.00
_cell.angle_gamma   90.00
#
_symmetry.space_group_name_H-M   'P 1'
#
loop_
_entity.id
_entity.type
_entity.pdbx_description
1 polymer ?
#
loop_
_entity_poly.entity_id
_entity_poly.type
_entity_poly.pdbx_seq_one_letter_code
_entity_poly.pdbx_strand_id
1 'polypeptide(L)'
;PDERVSHAAVASELMLRQRSTQPPSDAMAATPASRLMRAKTTTIRIPCVDAAAARDTADDVEAKDQTSESVGFFGSERTPAALMAGSAITILFAFPLRHGDDEASAFLKRTYLALAASSFCHSLITVFVSSLAITRLLSKQHDAMARDPLVMMLREYPLFFLSVRVHFLTGVLCFVGAITLRVYVEVGRESPLLARALLCMTGSSLSYMLCLYNMTLVNFRHFGYLWW
;
A
#
# COMPACT_ATOMS: atom_id res chain seq x y z
N PRO A 1 -21.36 42.42 -33.89
CA PRO A 1 -20.21 42.51 -34.84
C PRO A 1 -18.92 43.06 -34.23
N ASP A 2 -18.97 43.78 -33.09
CA ASP A 2 -17.79 44.51 -32.56
C ASP A 2 -16.97 43.86 -31.42
N GLU A 3 -17.37 42.72 -30.85
CA GLU A 3 -16.61 42.12 -29.72
C GLU A 3 -15.41 41.25 -30.14
N ARG A 4 -15.26 40.92 -31.43
CA ARG A 4 -14.18 40.03 -31.89
C ARG A 4 -12.83 40.71 -32.08
N VAL A 5 -12.78 42.05 -32.06
CA VAL A 5 -11.54 42.81 -32.31
C VAL A 5 -10.70 42.97 -31.02
N SER A 6 -11.31 42.88 -29.84
CA SER A 6 -10.61 43.12 -28.57
C SER A 6 -9.67 41.98 -28.14
N HIS A 7 -9.99 40.73 -28.48
CA HIS A 7 -9.17 39.57 -28.07
C HIS A 7 -7.87 39.41 -28.87
N ALA A 8 -7.80 39.94 -30.10
CA ALA A 8 -6.58 39.86 -30.92
C ALA A 8 -5.48 40.82 -30.41
N ALA A 9 -5.85 41.96 -29.84
CA ALA A 9 -4.90 42.95 -29.34
C ALA A 9 -4.20 42.48 -28.05
N VAL A 10 -4.92 41.79 -27.14
CA VAL A 10 -4.36 41.29 -25.87
C VAL A 10 -3.39 40.13 -26.08
N ALA A 11 -3.60 39.30 -27.11
CA ALA A 11 -2.69 38.20 -27.44
C ALA A 11 -1.33 38.69 -27.97
N SER A 12 -1.29 39.83 -28.66
CA SER A 12 -0.06 40.37 -29.23
C SER A 12 0.84 41.05 -28.18
N GLU A 13 0.26 41.59 -27.09
CA GLU A 13 1.03 42.21 -26.00
C GLU A 13 1.71 41.17 -25.09
N LEU A 14 1.08 40.00 -24.88
CA LEU A 14 1.65 38.91 -24.09
C LEU A 14 2.85 38.24 -24.77
N MET A 15 2.86 38.16 -26.11
CA MET A 15 3.98 37.62 -26.89
C MET A 15 5.21 38.53 -26.88
N LEU A 16 5.03 39.85 -26.75
CA LEU A 16 6.13 40.82 -26.70
C LEU A 16 6.83 40.87 -25.32
N ARG A 17 6.11 40.56 -24.24
CA ARG A 17 6.68 40.51 -22.89
C ARG A 17 7.53 39.26 -22.61
N GLN A 18 7.35 38.19 -23.37
CA GLN A 18 8.09 36.93 -23.16
C GLN A 18 9.50 36.89 -23.75
N ARG A 19 9.92 37.89 -24.55
CA ARG A 19 11.25 37.93 -25.19
C ARG A 19 12.35 38.63 -24.37
N SER A 20 12.06 39.16 -23.18
CA SER A 20 12.99 40.04 -22.45
C SER A 20 13.76 39.40 -21.28
N THR A 21 13.57 38.11 -20.97
CA THR A 21 14.26 37.47 -19.83
C THR A 21 15.13 36.32 -20.31
N GLN A 22 16.16 36.63 -21.08
CA GLN A 22 17.26 35.72 -21.35
C GLN A 22 18.38 36.01 -20.33
N PRO A 23 18.63 35.15 -19.35
CA PRO A 23 19.70 35.37 -18.39
C PRO A 23 21.09 35.24 -19.07
N PRO A 24 22.10 35.97 -18.58
CA PRO A 24 23.44 35.96 -19.13
C PRO A 24 24.08 34.57 -19.01
N SER A 25 24.58 34.11 -20.15
CA SER A 25 25.50 32.99 -20.32
C SER A 25 26.86 33.42 -19.77
N ASP A 26 27.14 33.14 -18.49
CA ASP A 26 28.49 33.26 -17.93
C ASP A 26 28.72 32.24 -16.81
N ALA A 27 29.99 31.83 -16.73
CA ALA A 27 30.61 31.00 -15.70
C ALA A 27 30.47 29.47 -15.84
N MET A 28 31.29 28.97 -16.76
CA MET A 28 31.96 27.67 -16.72
C MET A 28 32.73 27.53 -15.38
N ALA A 29 32.03 27.13 -14.31
CA ALA A 29 32.61 26.86 -13.00
C ALA A 29 32.93 25.37 -12.86
N ALA A 30 34.19 25.11 -12.52
CA ALA A 30 34.80 23.80 -12.41
C ALA A 30 34.00 22.80 -11.56
N THR A 31 33.85 21.61 -12.10
CA THR A 31 33.29 20.41 -11.47
C THR A 31 34.04 20.10 -10.16
N PRO A 32 33.41 20.24 -8.97
CA PRO A 32 34.00 19.77 -7.74
C PRO A 32 33.97 18.25 -7.73
N ALA A 33 35.15 17.66 -7.57
CA ALA A 33 35.37 16.23 -7.42
C ALA A 33 34.35 15.64 -6.44
N SER A 34 33.58 14.68 -6.95
CA SER A 34 32.61 13.86 -6.24
C SER A 34 33.24 13.25 -4.99
N ARG A 35 33.01 13.93 -3.86
CA ARG A 35 33.35 13.44 -2.52
C ARG A 35 32.44 12.24 -2.25
N LEU A 36 32.97 11.06 -2.53
CA LEU A 36 32.36 9.76 -2.29
C LEU A 36 32.03 9.68 -0.79
N MET A 37 30.82 10.08 -0.41
CA MET A 37 30.32 9.87 0.95
C MET A 37 30.16 8.36 1.12
N ARG A 38 31.17 7.77 1.76
CA ARG A 38 31.17 6.39 2.23
C ARG A 38 30.04 6.28 3.24
N ALA A 39 28.85 5.95 2.75
CA ALA A 39 27.68 5.66 3.57
C ALA A 39 28.07 4.53 4.52
N LYS A 40 28.28 4.88 5.79
CA LYS A 40 28.40 3.87 6.84
C LYS A 40 27.05 3.18 6.88
N THR A 41 26.99 1.96 6.35
CA THR A 41 25.87 1.05 6.53
C THR A 41 25.74 0.80 8.03
N THR A 42 24.93 1.64 8.69
CA THR A 42 24.51 1.43 10.06
C THR A 42 23.58 0.22 10.00
N THR A 43 24.15 -0.96 10.24
CA THR A 43 23.39 -2.18 10.45
C THR A 43 22.52 -1.96 11.67
N ILE A 44 21.26 -1.56 11.45
CA ILE A 44 20.24 -1.56 12.48
C ILE A 44 20.02 -3.03 12.81
N ARG A 45 20.68 -3.50 13.88
CA ARG A 45 20.32 -4.74 14.54
C ARG A 45 18.95 -4.49 15.16
N ILE A 46 17.90 -4.83 14.42
CA ILE A 46 16.59 -5.04 15.02
C ILE A 46 16.83 -6.11 16.09
N PRO A 47 16.56 -5.83 17.38
CA PRO A 47 16.68 -6.84 18.41
C PRO A 47 15.79 -7.99 17.96
N CYS A 48 16.42 -9.09 17.55
CA CYS A 48 15.73 -10.35 17.38
C CYS A 48 15.14 -10.60 18.76
N VAL A 49 13.81 -10.62 18.87
CA VAL A 49 13.16 -11.01 20.12
C VAL A 49 13.69 -12.40 20.41
N ASP A 50 14.63 -12.49 21.36
CA ASP A 50 15.36 -13.70 21.64
C ASP A 50 14.33 -14.75 22.08
N ALA A 51 14.04 -15.69 21.18
CA ALA A 51 13.15 -16.83 21.42
C ALA A 51 13.60 -17.70 22.61
N ALA A 52 14.77 -17.42 23.18
CA ALA A 52 15.31 -18.04 24.37
C ALA A 52 14.59 -17.61 25.67
N ALA A 53 13.96 -16.44 25.73
CA ALA A 53 13.28 -15.97 26.95
C ALA A 53 11.85 -16.53 27.15
N ALA A 54 11.31 -17.26 26.16
CA ALA A 54 9.95 -17.80 26.21
C ALA A 54 9.86 -19.24 26.76
N ARG A 55 10.96 -19.83 27.26
CA ARG A 55 10.99 -21.25 27.70
C ARG A 55 10.71 -21.49 29.18
N ASP A 56 10.69 -20.46 30.03
CA ASP A 56 10.59 -20.64 31.49
C ASP A 56 9.21 -20.36 32.11
N THR A 57 8.17 -20.17 31.28
CA THR A 57 6.77 -20.17 31.74
C THR A 57 5.99 -21.29 31.06
N ALA A 58 6.49 -22.52 31.21
CA ALA A 58 5.71 -23.74 30.98
C ALA A 58 4.74 -23.99 32.16
N ASP A 59 4.11 -22.93 32.67
CA ASP A 59 2.88 -23.06 33.44
C ASP A 59 1.86 -23.75 32.55
N ASP A 60 1.03 -24.61 33.14
CA ASP A 60 -0.08 -25.29 32.49
C ASP A 60 -1.04 -24.27 31.88
N VAL A 61 -0.74 -23.78 30.67
CA VAL A 61 -1.65 -22.94 29.89
C VAL A 61 -2.80 -23.84 29.49
N GLU A 62 -3.81 -23.83 30.36
CA GLU A 62 -5.08 -24.51 30.20
C GLU A 62 -5.65 -24.17 28.82
N ALA A 63 -5.89 -25.20 28.00
CA ALA A 63 -6.50 -25.01 26.69
C ALA A 63 -7.93 -24.49 26.89
N LYS A 64 -8.25 -23.36 26.26
CA LYS A 64 -9.56 -22.72 26.32
C LYS A 64 -10.21 -22.73 24.95
N ASP A 65 -11.54 -22.57 24.91
CA ASP A 65 -12.26 -22.33 23.66
C ASP A 65 -11.83 -20.98 23.08
N GLN A 66 -11.15 -21.01 21.93
CA GLN A 66 -10.67 -19.80 21.23
C GLN A 66 -11.55 -19.42 20.03
N THR A 67 -12.77 -19.98 19.94
CA THR A 67 -13.68 -19.72 18.82
C THR A 67 -14.09 -18.25 18.77
N SER A 68 -14.37 -17.63 19.92
CA SER A 68 -14.89 -16.25 19.99
C SER A 68 -13.84 -15.22 19.56
N GLU A 69 -12.61 -15.44 19.97
CA GLU A 69 -11.43 -14.64 19.67
C GLU A 69 -11.08 -14.73 18.19
N SER A 70 -11.20 -15.92 17.62
CA SER A 70 -10.98 -16.16 16.19
C SER A 70 -12.06 -15.51 15.32
N VAL A 71 -13.33 -15.54 15.75
CA VAL A 71 -14.41 -14.77 15.09
C VAL A 71 -14.11 -13.28 15.18
N GLY A 72 -13.63 -12.79 16.33
CA GLY A 72 -13.19 -11.41 16.52
C GLY A 72 -12.08 -11.01 15.54
N PHE A 73 -11.08 -11.86 15.35
CA PHE A 73 -10.01 -11.65 14.38
C PHE A 73 -10.55 -11.46 12.95
N PHE A 74 -11.35 -12.39 12.45
CA PHE A 74 -11.92 -12.30 11.10
C PHE A 74 -12.84 -11.07 10.93
N GLY A 75 -13.60 -10.73 11.97
CA GLY A 75 -14.44 -9.52 12.00
C GLY A 75 -13.63 -8.22 11.96
N SER A 76 -12.48 -8.20 12.64
CA SER A 76 -11.58 -7.05 12.70
C SER A 76 -10.89 -6.74 11.37
N GLU A 77 -10.67 -7.75 10.52
CA GLU A 77 -10.11 -7.58 9.17
C GLU A 77 -11.22 -7.30 8.13
N ARG A 78 -12.40 -7.93 8.30
CA ARG A 78 -13.54 -7.78 7.37
C ARG A 78 -14.06 -6.35 7.29
N THR A 79 -14.20 -5.69 8.44
CA THR A 79 -14.78 -4.34 8.53
C THR A 79 -13.94 -3.29 7.78
N PRO A 80 -12.64 -3.14 8.04
CA PRO A 80 -11.79 -2.21 7.28
C PRO A 80 -11.68 -2.63 5.81
N ALA A 81 -11.64 -3.92 5.49
CA ALA A 81 -11.66 -4.37 4.09
C ALA A 81 -12.92 -3.91 3.34
N ALA A 82 -14.10 -3.96 3.97
CA ALA A 82 -15.34 -3.46 3.38
C ALA A 82 -15.30 -1.94 3.14
N LEU A 83 -14.79 -1.17 4.11
CA LEU A 83 -14.61 0.29 3.96
C LEU A 83 -13.61 0.62 2.85
N MET A 84 -12.53 -0.14 2.74
CA MET A 84 -11.55 -0.01 1.68
C MET A 84 -12.12 -0.34 0.31
N ALA A 85 -12.91 -1.42 0.19
CA ALA A 85 -13.60 -1.75 -1.06
C ALA A 85 -14.52 -0.60 -1.50
N GLY A 86 -15.31 -0.04 -0.57
CA GLY A 86 -16.15 1.13 -0.84
C GLY A 86 -15.36 2.38 -1.22
N SER A 87 -14.17 2.58 -0.65
CA SER A 87 -13.30 3.69 -1.02
C SER A 87 -12.66 3.47 -2.39
N ALA A 88 -12.18 2.25 -2.67
CA ALA A 88 -11.52 1.89 -3.92
C ALA A 88 -12.43 2.08 -5.14
N ILE A 89 -13.73 1.78 -5.01
CA ILE A 89 -14.69 2.02 -6.09
C ILE A 89 -14.87 3.51 -6.40
N THR A 90 -14.84 4.39 -5.40
CA THR A 90 -14.89 5.84 -5.65
C THR A 90 -13.63 6.34 -6.36
N ILE A 91 -12.47 5.80 -5.99
CA ILE A 91 -11.16 6.11 -6.58
C ILE A 91 -11.13 5.67 -8.06
N LEU A 92 -11.68 4.51 -8.40
CA LEU A 92 -11.76 4.03 -9.80
C LEU A 92 -12.36 5.06 -10.77
N PHE A 93 -13.37 5.82 -10.32
CA PHE A 93 -14.06 6.82 -11.15
C PHE A 93 -13.52 8.23 -10.99
N ALA A 94 -12.57 8.47 -10.09
CA ALA A 94 -12.06 9.80 -9.80
C ALA A 94 -11.11 10.35 -10.89
N PHE A 95 -10.56 9.49 -11.75
CA PHE A 95 -9.52 9.87 -12.71
C PHE A 95 -9.87 9.47 -14.16
N PRO A 96 -10.55 10.34 -14.92
CA PRO A 96 -10.92 10.03 -16.30
C PRO A 96 -9.67 10.02 -17.22
N LEU A 97 -9.60 9.03 -18.09
CA LEU A 97 -8.61 8.96 -19.17
C LEU A 97 -8.99 9.99 -20.24
N ARG A 98 -8.12 10.98 -20.48
CA ARG A 98 -8.35 12.01 -21.50
C ARG A 98 -7.53 11.69 -22.74
N HIS A 99 -8.10 11.93 -23.92
CA HIS A 99 -7.35 11.87 -25.17
C HIS A 99 -6.40 13.08 -25.22
N GLY A 100 -5.13 12.85 -25.57
CA GLY A 100 -4.10 13.90 -25.61
C GLY A 100 -3.23 14.03 -24.35
N ASP A 101 -3.35 13.12 -23.38
CA ASP A 101 -2.33 13.01 -22.33
C ASP A 101 -1.01 12.49 -22.93
N ASP A 102 0.10 13.03 -22.43
CA ASP A 102 1.45 12.51 -22.69
C ASP A 102 1.53 11.00 -22.39
N GLU A 103 2.34 10.25 -23.14
CA GLU A 103 2.41 8.78 -23.04
C GLU A 103 2.74 8.31 -21.62
N ALA A 104 3.68 9.00 -20.95
CA ALA A 104 4.04 8.71 -19.57
C ALA A 104 2.88 8.97 -18.61
N SER A 105 2.14 10.07 -18.80
CA SER A 105 0.94 10.39 -18.01
C SER A 105 -0.15 9.34 -18.24
N ALA A 106 -0.39 8.95 -19.50
CA ALA A 106 -1.38 7.93 -19.84
C ALA A 106 -1.03 6.56 -19.22
N PHE A 107 0.24 6.18 -19.23
CA PHE A 107 0.72 4.97 -18.57
C PHE A 107 0.50 5.00 -17.04
N LEU A 108 0.83 6.12 -16.38
CA LEU A 108 0.60 6.29 -14.94
C LEU A 108 -0.90 6.21 -14.61
N LYS A 109 -1.77 6.80 -15.43
CA LYS A 109 -3.23 6.71 -15.26
C LYS A 109 -3.76 5.29 -15.38
N ARG A 110 -3.25 4.52 -16.35
CA ARG A 110 -3.62 3.11 -16.53
C ARG A 110 -3.15 2.26 -15.35
N THR A 111 -1.92 2.48 -14.89
CA THR A 111 -1.36 1.80 -13.71
C THR A 111 -2.16 2.12 -12.46
N TYR A 112 -2.53 3.39 -12.26
CA TYR A 112 -3.44 3.82 -11.19
C TYR A 112 -4.77 3.06 -11.21
N LEU A 113 -5.42 2.99 -12.38
CA LEU A 113 -6.70 2.31 -12.53
C LEU A 113 -6.57 0.80 -12.23
N ALA A 114 -5.50 0.17 -12.72
CA ALA A 114 -5.20 -1.23 -12.43
C ALA A 114 -4.98 -1.48 -10.93
N LEU A 115 -4.23 -0.62 -10.24
CA LEU A 115 -4.01 -0.74 -8.79
C LEU A 115 -5.30 -0.54 -7.99
N ALA A 116 -6.12 0.45 -8.35
CA ALA A 116 -7.41 0.68 -7.71
C ALA A 116 -8.37 -0.50 -7.91
N ALA A 117 -8.41 -1.08 -9.12
CA ALA A 117 -9.23 -2.26 -9.41
C ALA A 117 -8.75 -3.49 -8.65
N SER A 118 -7.45 -3.74 -8.63
CA SER A 118 -6.85 -4.84 -7.85
C SER A 118 -7.13 -4.68 -6.35
N SER A 119 -7.02 -3.46 -5.82
CA SER A 119 -7.34 -3.16 -4.43
C SER A 119 -8.80 -3.48 -4.08
N PHE A 120 -9.73 -3.09 -4.95
CA PHE A 120 -11.16 -3.41 -4.80
C PHE A 120 -11.39 -4.93 -4.79
N CYS A 121 -10.84 -5.65 -5.78
CA CYS A 121 -10.97 -7.10 -5.87
C CYS A 121 -10.41 -7.82 -4.63
N HIS A 122 -9.20 -7.44 -4.17
CA HIS A 122 -8.58 -8.03 -2.99
C HIS A 122 -9.37 -7.74 -1.70
N SER A 123 -9.92 -6.53 -1.58
CA SER A 123 -10.77 -6.16 -0.44
C SER A 123 -12.06 -6.98 -0.43
N LEU A 124 -12.70 -7.19 -1.59
CA LEU A 124 -13.89 -8.05 -1.69
C LEU A 124 -13.59 -9.51 -1.36
N ILE A 125 -12.47 -10.05 -1.86
CA ILE A 125 -12.05 -11.42 -1.53
C ILE A 125 -11.85 -11.56 -0.01
N THR A 126 -11.20 -10.57 0.63
CA THR A 126 -11.01 -10.55 2.08
C THR A 126 -12.35 -10.59 2.84
N VAL A 127 -13.32 -9.77 2.43
CA VAL A 127 -14.66 -9.74 3.05
C VAL A 127 -15.37 -11.08 2.89
N PHE A 128 -15.30 -11.66 1.69
CA PHE A 128 -15.95 -12.93 1.37
C PHE A 128 -15.33 -14.10 2.14
N VAL A 129 -14.01 -14.28 2.07
CA VAL A 129 -13.27 -15.36 2.74
C VAL A 129 -13.41 -15.24 4.26
N SER A 130 -13.32 -14.04 4.82
CA SER A 130 -13.55 -13.81 6.26
C SER A 130 -14.97 -14.22 6.68
N SER A 131 -15.99 -13.89 5.88
CA SER A 131 -17.38 -14.27 6.19
C SER A 131 -17.60 -15.79 6.11
N LEU A 132 -16.95 -16.46 5.15
CA LEU A 132 -16.93 -17.93 5.09
C LEU A 132 -16.23 -18.54 6.30
N ALA A 133 -15.09 -17.98 6.71
CA ALA A 133 -14.34 -18.45 7.88
C ALA A 133 -15.16 -18.34 9.16
N ILE A 134 -15.86 -17.23 9.37
CA ILE A 134 -16.78 -17.04 10.51
C ILE A 134 -17.91 -18.07 10.47
N THR A 135 -18.51 -18.30 9.30
CA THR A 135 -19.58 -19.31 9.14
C THR A 135 -19.07 -20.71 9.49
N ARG A 136 -17.85 -21.04 9.09
CA ARG A 136 -17.21 -22.32 9.42
C ARG A 136 -16.91 -22.45 10.91
N LEU A 137 -16.37 -21.42 11.55
CA LEU A 137 -16.15 -21.38 13.01
C LEU A 137 -17.46 -21.57 13.80
N LEU A 138 -18.57 -21.00 13.33
CA LEU A 138 -19.86 -21.16 14.00
C LEU A 138 -20.47 -22.56 13.83
N SER A 139 -20.03 -23.34 12.85
CA SER A 139 -20.53 -24.71 12.61
C SER A 139 -20.06 -25.74 13.65
N LYS A 140 -19.10 -25.37 14.52
CA LYS A 140 -18.53 -26.23 15.60
C LYS A 140 -17.96 -27.57 15.12
N GLN A 141 -17.54 -27.66 13.86
CA GLN A 141 -16.91 -28.85 13.27
C GLN A 141 -15.37 -28.75 13.34
N HIS A 142 -14.82 -28.34 14.48
CA HIS A 142 -13.38 -28.12 14.68
C HIS A 142 -13.00 -28.33 16.14
N ASP A 143 -11.71 -28.62 16.40
CA ASP A 143 -11.17 -28.60 17.76
C ASP A 143 -10.92 -27.15 18.19
N ALA A 144 -11.82 -26.63 19.03
CA ALA A 144 -11.77 -25.26 19.52
C ALA A 144 -10.77 -25.04 20.68
N MET A 145 -10.24 -26.11 21.27
CA MET A 145 -9.34 -26.01 22.42
C MET A 145 -7.92 -25.68 21.95
N ALA A 146 -7.43 -24.50 22.33
CA ALA A 146 -6.06 -24.07 22.05
C ALA A 146 -5.53 -23.12 23.12
N ARG A 147 -4.19 -22.99 23.16
CA ARG A 147 -3.49 -22.02 24.03
C ARG A 147 -3.64 -20.58 23.54
N ASP A 148 -3.76 -20.39 22.23
CA ASP A 148 -3.82 -19.09 21.54
C ASP A 148 -4.77 -19.22 20.33
N PRO A 149 -5.66 -18.25 20.06
CA PRO A 149 -6.49 -18.23 18.86
C PRO A 149 -5.68 -18.36 17.57
N LEU A 150 -4.47 -17.80 17.51
CA LEU A 150 -3.60 -17.94 16.33
C LEU A 150 -3.26 -19.40 16.07
N VAL A 151 -2.89 -20.15 17.11
CA VAL A 151 -2.57 -21.59 17.01
C VAL A 151 -3.78 -22.37 16.52
N MET A 152 -4.98 -22.07 17.04
CA MET A 152 -6.23 -22.69 16.58
C MET A 152 -6.50 -22.40 15.10
N MET A 153 -6.41 -21.14 14.68
CA MET A 153 -6.65 -20.73 13.30
C MET A 153 -5.68 -21.36 12.30
N LEU A 154 -4.39 -21.48 12.66
CA LEU A 154 -3.39 -22.11 11.79
C LEU A 154 -3.55 -23.63 11.72
N ARG A 155 -4.03 -24.26 12.81
CA ARG A 155 -4.30 -25.70 12.85
C ARG A 155 -5.54 -26.09 12.03
N GLU A 156 -6.67 -25.43 12.28
CA GLU A 156 -7.97 -25.82 11.73
C GLU A 156 -8.32 -25.08 10.42
N TYR A 157 -7.87 -23.83 10.27
CA TYR A 157 -8.27 -22.95 9.16
C TYR A 157 -7.10 -22.23 8.47
N PRO A 158 -5.98 -22.91 8.15
CA PRO A 158 -4.78 -22.27 7.62
C PRO A 158 -5.04 -21.47 6.34
N LEU A 159 -5.87 -22.02 5.44
CA LEU A 159 -6.21 -21.39 4.16
C LEU A 159 -7.02 -20.11 4.35
N PHE A 160 -8.00 -20.10 5.25
CA PHE A 160 -8.82 -18.91 5.51
C PHE A 160 -7.99 -17.80 6.16
N PHE A 161 -7.20 -18.15 7.18
CA PHE A 161 -6.32 -17.21 7.86
C PHE A 161 -5.33 -16.57 6.88
N LEU A 162 -4.61 -17.39 6.11
CA LEU A 162 -3.60 -16.90 5.18
C LEU A 162 -4.23 -16.09 4.04
N SER A 163 -5.33 -16.56 3.45
CA SER A 163 -6.02 -15.87 2.36
C SER A 163 -6.51 -14.49 2.78
N VAL A 164 -7.15 -14.37 3.96
CA VAL A 164 -7.60 -13.07 4.51
C VAL A 164 -6.41 -12.13 4.69
N ARG A 165 -5.32 -12.58 5.31
CA ARG A 165 -4.13 -11.74 5.55
C ARG A 165 -3.46 -11.30 4.25
N VAL A 166 -3.20 -12.24 3.33
CA VAL A 166 -2.54 -11.96 2.04
C VAL A 166 -3.37 -10.97 1.24
N HIS A 167 -4.67 -11.21 1.08
CA HIS A 167 -5.52 -10.34 0.27
C HIS A 167 -5.78 -9.00 0.94
N PHE A 168 -5.95 -8.94 2.26
CA PHE A 168 -6.12 -7.66 2.96
C PHE A 168 -4.89 -6.77 2.76
N LEU A 169 -3.70 -7.28 3.06
CA LEU A 169 -2.46 -6.51 2.96
C LEU A 169 -2.11 -6.17 1.50
N THR A 170 -2.29 -7.09 0.56
CA THR A 170 -2.14 -6.78 -0.87
C THR A 170 -3.12 -5.68 -1.31
N GLY A 171 -4.37 -5.76 -0.84
CA GLY A 171 -5.38 -4.73 -1.08
C GLY A 171 -4.99 -3.35 -0.54
N VAL A 172 -4.43 -3.29 0.68
CA VAL A 172 -3.89 -2.06 1.30
C VAL A 172 -2.71 -1.50 0.51
N LEU A 173 -1.76 -2.34 0.11
CA LEU A 173 -0.60 -1.91 -0.67
C LEU A 173 -1.03 -1.33 -2.03
N CYS A 174 -1.95 -2.00 -2.73
CA CYS A 174 -2.51 -1.49 -3.99
C CYS A 174 -3.31 -0.20 -3.79
N PHE A 175 -4.08 -0.10 -2.71
CA PHE A 175 -4.89 1.09 -2.39
C PHE A 175 -4.02 2.34 -2.19
N VAL A 176 -3.03 2.23 -1.30
CA VAL A 176 -2.11 3.31 -1.00
C VAL A 176 -1.26 3.65 -2.23
N GLY A 177 -0.80 2.63 -2.98
CA GLY A 177 -0.09 2.83 -4.24
C GLY A 177 -0.92 3.62 -5.27
N ALA A 178 -2.21 3.32 -5.41
CA ALA A 178 -3.11 4.08 -6.28
C ALA A 178 -3.24 5.54 -5.82
N ILE A 179 -3.45 5.78 -4.51
CA ILE A 179 -3.53 7.15 -3.96
C ILE A 179 -2.22 7.92 -4.24
N THR A 180 -1.07 7.28 -3.98
CA THR A 180 0.24 7.90 -4.24
C THR A 180 0.43 8.25 -5.71
N LEU A 181 0.07 7.35 -6.64
CA LEU A 181 0.15 7.65 -8.08
C LEU A 181 -0.76 8.80 -8.47
N ARG A 182 -1.98 8.86 -7.93
CA ARG A 182 -2.89 9.97 -8.19
C ARG A 182 -2.30 11.30 -7.75
N VAL A 183 -1.84 11.37 -6.50
CA VAL A 183 -1.19 12.56 -5.95
C VAL A 183 0.02 12.96 -6.79
N TYR A 184 0.82 11.99 -7.23
CA TYR A 184 1.98 12.25 -8.08
C TYR A 184 1.59 12.87 -9.43
N VAL A 185 0.52 12.39 -10.08
CA VAL A 185 0.06 12.92 -11.37
C VAL A 185 -0.60 14.30 -11.24
N GLU A 186 -1.41 14.52 -10.20
CA GLU A 186 -2.11 15.80 -9.97
C GLU A 186 -1.14 16.88 -9.48
N VAL A 187 -0.39 16.61 -8.41
CA VAL A 187 0.50 17.60 -7.76
C VAL A 187 1.82 17.75 -8.51
N GLY A 188 2.31 16.70 -9.17
CA GLY A 188 3.62 16.72 -9.85
C GLY A 188 3.72 17.73 -10.98
N ARG A 189 2.59 18.16 -11.56
CA ARG A 189 2.54 19.22 -12.58
C ARG A 189 2.78 20.61 -11.99
N GLU A 190 2.27 20.87 -10.79
CA GLU A 190 2.37 22.17 -10.13
C GLU A 190 3.65 22.27 -9.29
N SER A 191 4.01 21.20 -8.57
CA SER A 191 5.13 21.18 -7.63
C SER A 191 5.86 19.82 -7.63
N PRO A 192 6.85 19.61 -8.51
CA PRO A 192 7.52 18.31 -8.65
C PRO A 192 8.31 17.90 -7.40
N LEU A 193 8.79 18.86 -6.60
CA LEU A 193 9.48 18.58 -5.34
C LEU A 193 8.54 17.99 -4.29
N LEU A 194 7.33 18.54 -4.16
CA LEU A 194 6.33 18.06 -3.21
C LEU A 194 5.84 16.65 -3.60
N ALA A 195 5.55 16.43 -4.88
CA ALA A 195 5.16 15.12 -5.38
C ALA A 195 6.22 14.05 -5.12
N ARG A 196 7.51 14.37 -5.30
CA ARG A 196 8.62 13.46 -4.97
C ARG A 196 8.72 13.18 -3.48
N ALA A 197 8.58 14.20 -2.63
CA ALA A 197 8.60 14.04 -1.18
C ALA A 197 7.48 13.11 -0.70
N LEU A 198 6.25 13.30 -1.20
CA LEU A 198 5.10 12.46 -0.87
C LEU A 198 5.28 11.02 -1.38
N LEU A 199 5.84 10.83 -2.58
CA LEU A 199 6.20 9.51 -3.12
C LEU A 199 7.23 8.80 -2.24
N CYS A 200 8.27 9.51 -1.78
CA CYS A 200 9.28 8.95 -0.88
C CYS A 200 8.71 8.56 0.49
N MET A 201 7.86 9.42 1.08
CA MET A 201 7.21 9.14 2.36
C MET A 201 6.28 7.93 2.29
N THR A 202 5.40 7.91 1.28
CA THR A 202 4.47 6.78 1.08
C THR A 202 5.21 5.50 0.70
N GLY A 203 6.23 5.58 -0.16
CA GLY A 203 7.09 4.45 -0.50
C GLY A 203 7.83 3.86 0.71
N SER A 204 8.33 4.71 1.62
CA SER A 204 8.95 4.26 2.87
C SER A 204 7.93 3.53 3.76
N SER A 205 6.72 4.08 3.90
CA SER A 205 5.64 3.44 4.65
C SER A 205 5.23 2.08 4.06
N LEU A 206 5.10 2.00 2.73
CA LEU A 206 4.78 0.75 2.03
C LEU A 206 5.87 -0.31 2.21
N SER A 207 7.13 0.10 2.09
CA SER A 207 8.29 -0.78 2.31
C SER A 207 8.31 -1.31 3.75
N TYR A 208 8.00 -0.46 4.73
CA TYR A 208 7.90 -0.87 6.13
C TYR A 208 6.74 -1.85 6.38
N MET A 209 5.55 -1.59 5.83
CA MET A 209 4.41 -2.52 5.89
C MET A 209 4.75 -3.88 5.27
N LEU A 210 5.42 -3.88 4.11
CA LEU A 210 5.85 -5.11 3.44
C LEU A 210 6.92 -5.86 4.26
N CYS A 211 7.83 -5.14 4.92
CA CYS A 211 8.82 -5.72 5.82
C CYS A 211 8.17 -6.42 7.01
N LEU A 212 7.22 -5.76 7.69
CA LEU A 212 6.46 -6.36 8.79
C LEU A 212 5.66 -7.59 8.35
N TYR A 213 5.08 -7.54 7.15
CA TYR A 213 4.37 -8.67 6.57
C TYR A 213 5.31 -9.85 6.29
N ASN A 214 6.46 -9.59 5.66
CA ASN A 214 7.46 -10.61 5.39
C ASN A 214 8.00 -11.24 6.68
N MET A 215 8.24 -10.44 7.73
CA MET A 215 8.62 -10.99 9.04
C MET A 215 7.55 -11.92 9.62
N THR A 216 6.28 -11.55 9.46
CA THR A 216 5.15 -12.37 9.88
C THR A 216 5.13 -13.70 9.13
N LEU A 217 5.34 -13.71 7.81
CA LEU A 217 5.40 -14.93 7.00
C LEU A 217 6.62 -15.80 7.32
N VAL A 218 7.79 -15.21 7.58
CA VAL A 218 9.01 -15.97 7.92
C VAL A 218 8.86 -16.69 9.26
N ASN A 219 8.19 -16.07 10.23
CA ASN A 219 7.89 -16.72 11.52
C ASN A 219 6.97 -17.94 11.35
N PHE A 220 6.13 -17.94 10.32
CA PHE A 220 5.30 -19.08 9.93
C PHE A 220 6.07 -20.15 9.13
N ARG A 221 7.36 -20.35 9.38
CA ARG A 221 8.27 -21.23 8.62
C ARG A 221 7.76 -22.67 8.41
N HIS A 222 6.81 -23.15 9.21
CA HIS A 222 6.13 -24.43 8.99
C HIS A 222 5.16 -24.46 7.79
N PHE A 223 4.71 -23.31 7.29
CA PHE A 223 3.84 -23.22 6.10
C PHE A 223 4.56 -23.54 4.79
N GLY A 224 5.88 -23.44 4.75
CA GLY A 224 6.66 -23.82 3.56
C GLY A 224 6.45 -25.29 3.15
N TYR A 225 6.04 -26.15 4.09
CA TYR A 225 5.74 -27.57 3.83
C TYR A 225 4.30 -27.83 3.37
N LEU A 226 3.40 -26.85 3.43
CA LEU A 226 1.99 -26.99 3.00
C LEU A 226 1.80 -26.67 1.51
N TRP A 227 2.81 -26.10 0.85
CA TRP A 227 2.77 -25.68 -0.56
C TRP A 227 3.51 -26.65 -1.51
N TRP A 228 4.09 -27.73 -0.98
CA TRP A 228 4.69 -28.84 -1.74
C TRP A 228 3.98 -30.14 -1.39
#